data_AF-A0A383A1N4-F1
#
_entry.id   AF-A0A383A1N4-F1
#
_cell.length_a   1.000
_cell.length_b   1.000
_cell.length_c   1.000
_cell.angle_alpha   90.00
_cell.angle_beta   90.00
_cell.angle_gamma   90.00
#
_symmetry.space_group_name_H-M   'P 1'
#
loop_
_entity.id
_entity.type
_entity.pdbx_description
1 polymer ?
#
loop_
_entity_poly.entity_id
_entity_poly.type
_entity_poly.pdbx_seq_one_letter_code
_entity_poly.pdbx_strand_id
1 'polypeptide(L)' 'MSALHEKHCEACQLGAPVVTEEQATELLLSVPSWKREFHDDVEKLEREFNFVDFKDALNFTCEIA' A
#
# COMPACT_ATOMS: atom_id res chain seq x y z
N MET A 1 18.39 3.44 -5.18
CA MET A 1 17.11 3.33 -4.45
C MET A 1 17.05 1.91 -3.92
N SER A 2 16.82 1.70 -2.61
CA SER A 2 16.63 0.36 -2.06
C SER A 2 15.32 -0.23 -2.57
N ALA A 3 15.26 -1.55 -2.71
CA ALA A 3 14.03 -2.22 -3.11
C ALA A 3 12.99 -2.09 -1.99
N LEU A 4 11.70 -2.04 -2.34
CA LEU A 4 10.65 -1.80 -1.35
C LEU A 4 10.60 -2.90 -0.27
N HIS A 5 10.94 -4.14 -0.63
CA HIS A 5 11.03 -5.28 0.30
C HIS A 5 12.18 -5.18 1.30
N GLU A 6 13.17 -4.30 1.05
CA GLU A 6 14.29 -4.05 1.96
C GLU A 6 13.95 -2.96 3.00
N LYS A 7 12.79 -2.31 2.88
CA LYS A 7 12.36 -1.26 3.81
C LYS A 7 11.59 -1.89 4.97
N HIS A 8 11.95 -1.53 6.19
CA HIS A 8 11.24 -1.97 7.38
C HIS A 8 10.09 -1.01 7.72
N CYS A 9 8.94 -1.57 8.10
CA CYS A 9 7.84 -0.79 8.65
C CYS A 9 8.23 -0.33 10.06
N GLU A 10 8.55 0.96 10.22
CA GLU A 10 8.73 1.57 11.53
C GLU A 10 7.38 1.95 12.11
N ALA A 11 7.27 1.95 13.44
CA ALA A 11 6.04 2.40 14.11
C ALA A 11 5.69 3.81 13.61
N CYS A 12 4.43 4.02 13.22
CA CYS A 12 3.95 5.32 12.75
C CYS A 12 4.32 6.41 13.77
N GLN A 13 5.27 7.27 13.40
CA GLN A 13 5.67 8.37 14.25
C GLN A 13 4.58 9.44 14.25
N LEU A 14 4.14 9.86 15.44
CA LEU A 14 3.32 11.05 15.60
C LEU A 14 4.06 12.25 14.96
N GLY A 15 3.45 12.86 13.95
CA GLY A 15 4.04 13.96 13.18
C GLY A 15 4.74 13.57 11.88
N ALA A 16 4.62 12.32 11.43
CA ALA A 16 5.01 11.96 10.06
C ALA A 16 4.31 12.89 9.05
N PRO A 17 5.04 13.36 8.01
CA PRO A 17 4.47 14.29 7.03
C PRO A 17 3.29 13.64 6.33
N VAL A 18 2.14 14.31 6.41
CA VAL A 18 0.94 13.91 5.68
C VAL A 18 1.18 14.19 4.20
N VAL A 19 0.93 13.20 3.36
CA VAL A 19 0.95 13.37 1.91
C VAL A 19 -0.12 14.38 1.53
N THR A 20 0.24 15.45 0.83
CA THR A 20 -0.75 16.44 0.38
C THR A 20 -1.64 15.84 -0.72
N GLU A 21 -2.81 16.43 -0.97
CA GLU A 21 -3.72 15.94 -2.01
C GLU A 21 -3.08 15.93 -3.41
N GLU A 22 -2.25 16.93 -3.71
CA GLU A 22 -1.52 17.02 -4.98
C GLU A 22 -0.52 15.88 -5.10
N GLN A 23 0.26 15.63 -4.04
CA GLN A 23 1.22 14.54 -3.99
C GLN A 23 0.53 13.17 -4.07
N ALA A 24 -0.59 13.00 -3.36
CA ALA A 24 -1.36 11.76 -3.38
C ALA A 24 -1.89 11.47 -4.80
N THR A 25 -2.42 12.48 -5.48
CA THR A 25 -2.91 12.37 -6.86
C THR A 25 -1.80 11.98 -7.82
N GLU A 26 -0.63 12.62 -7.71
CA GLU A 26 0.53 12.35 -8.56
C GLU A 26 1.12 10.94 -8.30
N LEU A 27 1.21 10.53 -7.03
CA LEU A 27 1.67 9.20 -6.64
C LEU A 27 0.72 8.09 -7.08
N LEU A 28 -0.59 8.33 -7.06
CA LEU A 28 -1.59 7.33 -7.47
C LEU A 28 -1.42 6.90 -8.93
N LEU A 29 -0.90 7.78 -9.79
CA LEU A 29 -0.57 7.47 -11.18
C LEU A 29 0.49 6.36 -11.33
N SER A 30 1.36 6.19 -10.33
CA SER A 30 2.38 5.13 -10.32
C SER A 30 1.80 3.75 -9.97
N VAL A 31 0.61 3.70 -9.39
CA VAL A 31 -0.04 2.50 -8.86
C VAL A 31 -1.52 2.41 -9.29
N PRO A 32 -1.82 2.35 -10.61
CA PRO A 32 -3.18 2.54 -11.14
C PRO A 32 -4.20 1.46 -10.73
N SER A 33 -3.74 0.33 -10.19
CA SER A 33 -4.62 -0.73 -9.67
C SER A 33 -5.08 -0.51 -8.23
N TRP A 34 -4.52 0.49 -7.54
CA TRP A 34 -4.89 0.85 -6.17
C TRP A 34 -5.93 1.96 -6.18
N LYS A 35 -6.85 1.93 -5.22
CA LYS A 35 -7.93 2.90 -5.05
C LYS A 35 -7.84 3.56 -3.67
N ARG A 36 -8.27 4.82 -3.57
CA ARG A 36 -8.42 5.51 -2.28
C ARG A 36 -9.82 5.22 -1.75
N GLU A 37 -9.91 4.65 -0.56
CA GLU A 37 -11.16 4.27 0.11
C GLU A 37 -11.15 4.80 1.55
N PHE A 38 -12.32 5.15 2.09
CA PHE A 38 -12.46 5.62 3.47
C PHE A 38 -12.91 4.47 4.37
N HIS A 39 -12.11 4.15 5.39
CA HIS A 39 -12.43 3.14 6.39
C HIS A 39 -12.21 3.70 7.79
N ASP A 40 -13.27 3.73 8.61
CA ASP A 40 -13.29 4.33 9.95
C ASP A 40 -12.77 5.79 9.97
N ASP A 41 -13.26 6.63 9.05
CA ASP A 41 -12.85 8.04 8.87
C ASP A 41 -11.37 8.24 8.51
N VAL A 42 -10.64 7.16 8.20
CA VAL A 42 -9.27 7.20 7.71
C VAL A 42 -9.25 6.80 6.24
N GLU A 43 -8.65 7.65 5.42
CA GLU A 43 -8.41 7.34 4.02
C GLU A 43 -7.25 6.35 3.88
N LYS A 44 -7.47 5.30 3.10
CA LYS A 44 -6.53 4.20 2.89
C LYS A 44 -6.44 3.87 1.40
N LEU A 45 -5.32 3.29 1.00
CA LEU A 45 -5.20 2.67 -0.32
C LEU A 45 -5.62 1.20 -0.22
N GLU A 46 -6.51 0.80 -1.12
CA GLU A 46 -7.03 -0.57 -1.21
C GLU A 46 -6.78 -1.14 -2.61
N ARG A 47 -6.40 -2.42 -2.65
CA ARG A 47 -6.27 -3.19 -3.88
C ARG A 47 -6.58 -4.65 -3.61
N GLU A 48 -7.47 -5.20 -4.43
CA GLU A 48 -7.76 -6.63 -4.44
C GLU A 48 -6.81 -7.38 -5.38
N PHE A 49 -6.27 -8.50 -4.90
CA PHE A 49 -5.47 -9.43 -5.69
C PHE A 49 -6.21 -10.76 -5.79
N ASN A 50 -6.49 -11.17 -7.02
CA ASN A 50 -7.22 -12.40 -7.30
C ASN A 50 -6.25 -13.50 -7.73
N PHE A 51 -6.35 -14.66 -7.09
CA PHE A 51 -5.51 -15.83 -7.36
C PHE A 51 -6.40 -17.04 -7.67
N VAL A 52 -5.86 -18.00 -8.43
CA VAL A 52 -6.59 -19.21 -8.81
C VAL A 52 -6.79 -20.14 -7.62
N ASP A 53 -5.81 -20.22 -6.72
CA ASP A 53 -5.87 -21.02 -5.52
C ASP A 53 -5.25 -20.31 -4.30
N PHE A 54 -5.46 -20.92 -3.12
CA PHE A 54 -4.95 -20.39 -1.85
C PHE A 54 -3.42 -20.42 -1.77
N LYS A 55 -2.76 -21.37 -2.44
CA LYS A 55 -1.31 -21.51 -2.38
C LYS A 55 -0.64 -20.32 -3.07
N ASP A 56 -1.15 -19.88 -4.21
CA ASP A 56 -0.67 -18.70 -4.91
C ASP A 56 -0.87 -17.42 -4.09
N ALA A 57 -2.04 -17.28 -3.45
CA ALA A 57 -2.32 -16.14 -2.57
C ALA A 57 -1.38 -16.11 -1.35
N LEU A 58 -1.11 -17.27 -0.74
CA LEU A 58 -0.20 -17.37 0.39
C LEU A 58 1.24 -17.08 -0.01
N ASN A 59 1.71 -17.63 -1.14
CA ASN A 59 3.04 -17.33 -1.66
C ASN A 59 3.24 -15.83 -1.90
N PHE A 60 2.25 -15.18 -2.54
CA PHE A 60 2.27 -13.73 -2.73
C PHE A 60 2.36 -12.97 -1.39
N THR A 61 1.61 -13.41 -0.39
CA THR A 61 1.65 -12.80 0.96
C THR A 61 3.02 -12.98 1.60
N CYS A 62 3.63 -14.16 1.50
CA CYS A 62 4.95 -14.45 2.06
C CYS A 62 6.09 -13.66 1.38
N GLU A 63 5.97 -13.35 0.09
CA GLU A 63 6.95 -12.51 -0.62
C GLU A 63 6.89 -11.02 -0.21
N ILE A 64 5.77 -10.59 0.37
CA ILE A 64 5.55 -9.20 0.81
C ILE A 64 5.84 -9.01 2.30
N ALA A 65 5.61 -10.04 3.11
CA ALA A 65 5.75 -10.03 4.57
C ALA A 65 7.20 -9.82 5.03
#